data_AF-A0A6N6T5S6-F1
#
_entry.id   AF-A0A6N6T5S6-F1
#
_cell.length_a   1.000
_cell.length_b   1.000
_cell.length_c   1.000
_cell.angle_alpha   90.00
_cell.angle_beta   90.00
_cell.angle_gamma   90.00
#
_symmetry.space_group_name_H-M   'P 1'
#
loop_
_entity.id
_entity.type
_entity.pdbx_description
1 polymer ?
#
loop_
_entity_poly.entity_id
_entity_poly.type
_entity_poly.pdbx_seq_one_letter_code
_entity_poly.pdbx_strand_id
1 'polypeptide(L)'
;GKVLYPGLIRDGYGARFSSGLVSSSGAIDIVIPPSIAMILYGASAEQSVPKLFVAGILPGLLIAAMMAAYVVAMALRMGVKTSGGFNLTHFLRTTWDAGPALFMPVLILASIYLGLSSPTEAGGFACLYAILVGRFVYRTLRWNDVFEAAIRSAMLTAQILAIVATAALFSWILTVNGVPQALVSALQSLRLEPWAFLILVNIILLIVGCFLDPTSAILVLTPLFVPIVKIVGIDPIHFGIVMTVNIAIGMFTPPFGLNIFVARLVLRVPLETIYRGVLPFAAVQILALLIITYWPELSLILTRAL
;
A
#
# COMPACT_ATOMS: atom_id res chain seq x y z
N GLY A 1 8.58 -8.58 -3.98
CA GLY A 1 10.01 -8.19 -3.90
C GLY A 1 10.98 -9.30 -4.31
N LYS A 2 11.18 -10.33 -3.48
CA LYS A 2 12.25 -11.35 -3.65
C LYS A 2 12.23 -12.10 -4.98
N VAL A 3 11.05 -12.39 -5.53
CA VAL A 3 10.91 -13.11 -6.80
C VAL A 3 11.11 -12.17 -7.99
N LEU A 4 10.53 -10.97 -7.92
CA LEU A 4 10.50 -10.02 -9.04
C LEU A 4 11.85 -9.31 -9.24
N TYR A 5 12.55 -8.92 -8.17
CA TYR A 5 13.76 -8.11 -8.27
C TYR A 5 14.89 -8.80 -9.07
N PRO A 6 15.25 -10.07 -8.84
CA PRO A 6 16.25 -10.75 -9.66
C PRO A 6 15.84 -10.90 -11.13
N GLY A 7 14.54 -10.99 -11.44
CA GLY A 7 14.04 -10.96 -12.82
C GLY A 7 14.31 -9.61 -13.48
N LEU A 8 13.90 -8.52 -12.83
CA LEU A 8 14.10 -7.16 -13.34
C LEU A 8 15.59 -6.83 -13.58
N ILE A 9 16.48 -7.29 -12.70
CA ILE A 9 17.92 -7.09 -12.89
C ILE A 9 18.44 -7.87 -14.10
N ARG A 10 18.03 -9.14 -14.27
CA ARG A 10 18.43 -9.96 -15.43
C ARG A 10 17.94 -9.38 -16.75
N ASP A 11 16.77 -8.77 -16.75
CA ASP A 11 16.17 -8.16 -17.94
C ASP A 11 16.74 -6.76 -18.25
N GLY A 12 17.59 -6.21 -17.38
CA GLY A 12 18.31 -4.95 -17.63
C GLY A 12 17.65 -3.68 -17.07
N TYR A 13 16.62 -3.79 -16.21
CA TYR A 13 15.96 -2.63 -15.59
C TYR A 13 16.85 -1.86 -14.59
N GLY A 14 18.01 -2.38 -14.22
CA GLY A 14 18.95 -1.73 -13.30
C GLY A 14 18.47 -1.67 -11.85
N ALA A 15 19.42 -1.56 -10.91
CA ALA A 15 19.14 -1.61 -9.47
C ALA A 15 18.26 -0.45 -8.97
N ARG A 16 18.50 0.76 -9.48
CA ARG A 16 17.77 1.97 -9.07
C ARG A 16 16.27 1.89 -9.37
N PHE A 17 15.92 1.61 -10.62
CA PHE A 17 14.51 1.51 -11.02
C PHE A 17 13.83 0.29 -10.39
N SER A 18 14.50 -0.87 -10.41
CA SER A 18 13.93 -2.11 -9.86
C SER A 18 13.66 -2.03 -8.36
N SER A 19 14.58 -1.44 -7.59
CA SER A 19 14.38 -1.25 -6.15
C SER A 19 13.31 -0.21 -5.85
N GLY A 20 13.26 0.89 -6.61
CA GLY A 20 12.20 1.89 -6.50
C GLY A 20 10.81 1.32 -6.78
N LEU A 21 10.67 0.56 -7.87
CA LEU A 21 9.41 -0.09 -8.27
C LEU A 21 8.92 -1.06 -7.19
N VAL A 22 9.80 -1.95 -6.73
CA VAL A 22 9.45 -2.95 -5.73
C VAL A 22 9.09 -2.31 -4.38
N SER A 23 9.75 -1.19 -4.01
CA SER A 23 9.49 -0.51 -2.73
C SER A 23 8.20 0.32 -2.75
N SER A 24 7.84 0.89 -3.89
CA SER A 24 6.66 1.77 -4.05
C SER A 24 5.38 1.03 -4.43
N SER A 25 5.49 -0.08 -5.18
CA SER A 25 4.32 -0.86 -5.62
C SER A 25 3.52 -1.47 -4.47
N GLY A 26 4.19 -1.80 -3.36
CA GLY A 26 3.55 -2.35 -2.17
C GLY A 26 2.47 -1.44 -1.61
N ALA A 27 2.74 -0.12 -1.54
CA ALA A 27 1.88 0.85 -0.86
C ALA A 27 0.47 1.01 -1.45
N ILE A 28 0.25 0.52 -2.68
CA ILE A 28 -1.09 0.49 -3.30
C ILE A 28 -2.04 -0.42 -2.49
N ASP A 29 -1.51 -1.40 -1.75
CA ASP A 29 -2.28 -2.33 -0.92
C ASP A 29 -3.15 -1.64 0.15
N ILE A 30 -2.69 -0.50 0.67
CA ILE A 30 -3.41 0.31 1.65
C ILE A 30 -4.62 1.02 1.04
N VAL A 31 -4.59 1.26 -0.28
CA VAL A 31 -5.64 2.01 -0.99
C VAL A 31 -6.67 1.08 -1.62
N ILE A 32 -6.27 -0.10 -2.08
CA ILE A 32 -7.18 -1.06 -2.71
C ILE A 32 -7.88 -1.93 -1.64
N PRO A 33 -9.22 -2.03 -1.64
CA PRO A 33 -9.94 -2.87 -0.68
C PRO A 33 -9.66 -4.38 -0.86
N PRO A 34 -9.74 -5.17 0.23
CA PRO A 34 -10.00 -4.77 1.62
C PRO A 34 -8.76 -4.15 2.29
N SER A 35 -8.93 -2.99 2.94
CA SER A 35 -7.82 -2.23 3.55
C SER A 35 -8.00 -2.05 5.06
N ILE A 36 -7.00 -2.47 5.84
CA ILE A 36 -6.96 -2.29 7.31
C ILE A 36 -6.96 -0.79 7.66
N ALA A 37 -6.24 0.03 6.89
CA ALA A 37 -6.20 1.47 7.08
C ALA A 37 -7.59 2.10 6.97
N MET A 38 -8.40 1.67 5.99
CA MET A 38 -9.78 2.13 5.84
C MET A 38 -10.69 1.66 6.98
N ILE A 39 -10.49 0.45 7.50
CA ILE A 39 -11.21 -0.05 8.68
C ILE A 39 -10.92 0.83 9.90
N LEU A 40 -9.63 1.10 10.16
CA LEU A 40 -9.19 1.93 11.28
C LEU A 40 -9.70 3.37 11.14
N TYR A 41 -9.62 3.94 9.93
CA TYR A 41 -10.17 5.26 9.66
C TYR A 41 -11.68 5.29 9.89
N GLY A 42 -12.43 4.31 9.36
CA GLY A 42 -13.87 4.22 9.55
C GLY A 42 -14.27 4.11 11.02
N ALA A 43 -13.52 3.34 11.81
CA ALA A 43 -13.71 3.24 13.25
C ALA A 43 -13.42 4.57 13.97
N SER A 44 -12.32 5.25 13.65
CA SER A 44 -11.94 6.52 14.30
C SER A 44 -12.75 7.74 13.84
N ALA A 45 -13.23 7.75 12.60
CA ALA A 45 -14.02 8.82 12.00
C ALA A 45 -15.53 8.59 12.14
N GLU A 46 -15.93 7.46 12.72
CA GLU A 46 -17.32 6.99 12.80
C GLU A 46 -18.00 6.97 11.41
N GLN A 47 -17.28 6.47 10.40
CA GLN A 47 -17.74 6.37 9.02
C GLN A 47 -17.96 4.92 8.59
N SER A 48 -18.81 4.72 7.58
CA SER A 48 -19.12 3.40 7.03
C SER A 48 -17.91 2.79 6.32
N VAL A 49 -17.38 1.70 6.88
CA VAL A 49 -16.28 0.91 6.27
C VAL A 49 -16.65 0.39 4.88
N PRO A 50 -17.85 -0.18 4.63
CA PRO A 50 -18.26 -0.56 3.28
C PRO A 50 -18.20 0.59 2.26
N LYS A 51 -18.63 1.80 2.65
CA LYS A 51 -18.55 2.98 1.78
C LYS A 51 -17.11 3.40 1.52
N LEU A 52 -16.23 3.33 2.52
CA LEU A 52 -14.79 3.58 2.34
C LEU A 52 -14.15 2.58 1.39
N PHE A 53 -14.51 1.28 1.48
CA PHE A 53 -14.02 0.29 0.53
C PHE A 53 -14.43 0.63 -0.89
N VAL A 54 -15.71 0.90 -1.13
CA VAL A 54 -16.17 1.27 -2.47
C VAL A 54 -15.52 2.58 -2.97
N ALA A 55 -15.31 3.55 -2.08
CA ALA A 55 -14.62 4.80 -2.39
C ALA A 55 -13.14 4.62 -2.77
N GLY A 56 -12.49 3.56 -2.31
CA GLY A 56 -11.09 3.25 -2.60
C GLY A 56 -10.83 2.65 -3.99
N ILE A 57 -11.85 2.08 -4.64
CA ILE A 57 -11.69 1.32 -5.88
C ILE A 57 -11.15 2.21 -7.02
N LEU A 58 -11.84 3.30 -7.35
CA LEU A 58 -11.42 4.19 -8.44
C LEU A 58 -10.06 4.85 -8.16
N PRO A 59 -9.81 5.43 -6.96
CA PRO A 59 -8.52 5.99 -6.59
C PRO A 59 -7.37 4.97 -6.68
N GLY A 60 -7.61 3.74 -6.21
CA GLY A 60 -6.64 2.64 -6.32
C GLY A 60 -6.34 2.26 -7.77
N LEU A 61 -7.38 2.17 -8.62
CA LEU A 61 -7.23 1.90 -10.06
C LEU A 61 -6.49 3.03 -10.78
N LEU A 62 -6.75 4.30 -10.42
CA LEU A 62 -6.04 5.45 -10.96
C LEU A 62 -4.54 5.37 -10.63
N ILE A 63 -4.19 5.12 -9.36
CA ILE A 63 -2.79 4.97 -8.93
C ILE A 63 -2.15 3.80 -9.69
N ALA A 64 -2.83 2.65 -9.78
CA ALA A 64 -2.33 1.49 -10.51
C ALA A 64 -2.09 1.80 -12.01
N ALA A 65 -3.02 2.49 -12.66
CA ALA A 65 -2.90 2.87 -14.06
C ALA A 65 -1.75 3.86 -14.30
N MET A 66 -1.60 4.88 -13.44
CA MET A 66 -0.51 5.85 -13.54
C MET A 66 0.86 5.20 -13.29
N MET A 67 0.95 4.33 -12.30
CA MET A 67 2.16 3.56 -12.03
C MET A 67 2.50 2.62 -13.19
N ALA A 68 1.52 1.92 -13.75
CA ALA A 68 1.72 1.05 -14.91
C ALA A 68 2.19 1.85 -16.14
N ALA A 69 1.55 2.98 -16.43
CA ALA A 69 1.94 3.87 -17.53
C ALA A 69 3.39 4.36 -17.37
N TYR A 70 3.79 4.77 -16.16
CA TYR A 70 5.16 5.17 -15.86
C TYR A 70 6.16 4.02 -16.05
N VAL A 71 5.84 2.81 -15.57
CA VAL A 71 6.71 1.64 -15.73
C VAL A 71 6.88 1.28 -17.21
N VAL A 72 5.81 1.27 -17.99
CA VAL A 72 5.86 1.00 -19.44
C VAL A 72 6.69 2.06 -20.16
N ALA A 73 6.47 3.34 -19.87
CA ALA A 73 7.25 4.43 -20.47
C ALA A 73 8.75 4.28 -20.16
N MET A 74 9.10 3.92 -18.93
CA MET A 74 10.50 3.69 -18.55
C MET A 74 11.07 2.42 -19.17
N ALA A 75 10.31 1.33 -19.25
CA ALA A 75 10.75 0.10 -19.93
C ALA A 75 11.11 0.37 -21.41
N LEU A 76 10.27 1.14 -22.10
CA LEU A 76 10.51 1.57 -23.49
C LEU A 76 11.76 2.46 -23.60
N ARG A 77 11.92 3.43 -22.70
CA ARG A 77 13.11 4.31 -22.67
C ARG A 77 14.41 3.56 -22.39
N MET A 78 14.35 2.51 -21.57
CA MET A 78 15.52 1.69 -21.22
C MET A 78 15.84 0.64 -22.30
N GLY A 79 15.00 0.49 -23.32
CA GLY A 79 15.21 -0.47 -24.40
C GLY A 79 15.20 -1.92 -23.91
N VAL A 80 14.44 -2.22 -22.85
CA VAL A 80 14.33 -3.58 -22.31
C VAL A 80 13.72 -4.48 -23.39
N LYS A 81 14.42 -5.56 -23.74
CA LYS A 81 13.97 -6.50 -24.76
C LYS A 81 12.72 -7.21 -24.28
N THR A 82 11.68 -7.23 -25.12
CA THR A 82 10.51 -8.07 -24.88
C THR A 82 10.89 -9.53 -25.11
N SER A 83 10.62 -10.38 -24.13
CA SER A 83 10.87 -11.81 -24.23
C SER A 83 9.66 -12.54 -24.83
N GLY A 84 9.82 -13.05 -26.05
CA GLY A 84 8.88 -13.97 -26.71
C GLY A 84 7.63 -13.31 -27.33
N GLY A 85 7.07 -13.95 -28.36
CA GLY A 85 5.78 -13.57 -28.95
C GLY A 85 4.61 -14.09 -28.13
N PHE A 86 3.47 -13.39 -28.15
CA PHE A 86 2.25 -13.83 -27.48
C PHE A 86 1.67 -15.08 -28.15
N ASN A 87 1.48 -16.15 -27.39
CA ASN A 87 0.83 -17.37 -27.86
C ASN A 87 -0.41 -17.64 -27.00
N LEU A 88 -1.59 -17.45 -27.59
CA LEU A 88 -2.87 -17.58 -26.89
C LEU A 88 -3.11 -18.99 -26.33
N THR A 89 -2.71 -20.03 -27.07
CA THR A 89 -2.86 -21.42 -26.64
C THR A 89 -1.97 -21.72 -25.44
N HIS A 90 -0.72 -21.24 -25.47
CA HIS A 90 0.19 -21.37 -24.33
C HIS A 90 -0.35 -20.59 -23.13
N PHE A 91 -0.82 -19.35 -23.33
CA PHE A 91 -1.42 -18.53 -22.28
C PHE A 91 -2.61 -19.24 -21.61
N LEU A 92 -3.61 -19.69 -22.37
CA LEU A 92 -4.80 -20.35 -21.82
C LEU A 92 -4.45 -21.64 -21.07
N ARG A 93 -3.54 -22.45 -21.62
CA ARG A 93 -3.08 -23.68 -20.96
C ARG A 93 -2.37 -23.38 -19.64
N THR A 94 -1.45 -22.42 -19.63
CA THR A 94 -0.75 -22.01 -18.40
C THR A 94 -1.70 -21.42 -17.38
N THR A 95 -2.70 -20.62 -17.80
CA THR A 95 -3.74 -20.08 -16.92
C THR A 95 -4.56 -21.20 -16.29
N TRP A 96 -4.95 -22.21 -17.07
CA TRP A 96 -5.69 -23.37 -16.57
C TRP A 96 -4.85 -24.18 -15.58
N ASP A 97 -3.58 -24.46 -15.92
CA ASP A 97 -2.65 -25.17 -15.05
C ASP A 97 -2.41 -24.41 -13.74
N ALA A 98 -2.45 -23.06 -13.77
CA ALA A 98 -2.35 -22.19 -12.61
C ALA A 98 -3.68 -21.99 -11.85
N GLY A 99 -4.79 -22.56 -12.33
CA GLY A 99 -6.13 -22.40 -11.76
C GLY A 99 -6.21 -22.59 -10.24
N PRO A 100 -5.61 -23.66 -9.67
CA PRO A 100 -5.55 -23.84 -8.22
C PRO A 100 -4.83 -22.71 -7.49
N ALA A 101 -3.74 -22.15 -8.05
CA ALA A 101 -3.08 -21.00 -7.43
C ALA A 101 -3.92 -19.71 -7.55
N LEU A 102 -4.61 -19.51 -8.68
CA LEU A 102 -5.47 -18.36 -8.94
C LEU A 102 -6.76 -18.36 -8.11
N PHE A 103 -7.16 -19.51 -7.57
CA PHE A 103 -8.31 -19.60 -6.67
C PHE A 103 -8.00 -19.05 -5.26
N MET A 104 -6.73 -18.92 -4.88
CA MET A 104 -6.34 -18.46 -3.55
C MET A 104 -6.86 -17.05 -3.21
N PRO A 105 -6.72 -16.01 -4.06
CA PRO A 105 -7.34 -14.71 -3.82
C PRO A 105 -8.86 -14.78 -3.63
N VAL A 106 -9.55 -15.62 -4.41
CA VAL A 106 -11.01 -15.80 -4.29
C VAL A 106 -11.37 -16.40 -2.93
N LEU A 107 -10.62 -17.41 -2.48
CA LEU A 107 -10.80 -18.03 -1.16
C LEU A 107 -10.60 -17.01 -0.04
N ILE A 108 -9.55 -16.19 -0.13
CA ILE A 108 -9.28 -15.12 0.86
C ILE A 108 -10.44 -14.12 0.88
N LEU A 109 -10.80 -13.54 -0.27
CA LEU A 109 -11.85 -12.54 -0.36
C LEU A 109 -13.21 -13.10 0.07
N ALA A 110 -13.56 -14.32 -0.34
CA ALA A 110 -14.79 -14.99 0.08
C ALA A 110 -14.84 -15.18 1.59
N SER A 111 -13.74 -15.63 2.22
CA SER A 111 -13.69 -15.81 3.68
C SER A 111 -13.92 -14.51 4.45
N ILE A 112 -13.39 -13.38 3.94
CA ILE A 112 -13.54 -12.06 4.54
C ILE A 112 -14.94 -11.49 4.30
N TYR A 113 -15.43 -11.47 3.06
CA TYR A 113 -16.72 -10.84 2.73
C TYR A 113 -17.93 -11.64 3.21
N LEU A 114 -17.81 -12.96 3.32
CA LEU A 114 -18.86 -13.81 3.92
C LEU A 114 -18.85 -13.78 5.46
N GLY A 115 -17.91 -13.04 6.06
CA GLY A 115 -17.79 -12.92 7.52
C GLY A 115 -17.32 -14.20 8.23
N LEU A 116 -16.75 -15.16 7.47
CA LEU A 116 -16.27 -16.43 8.02
C LEU A 116 -14.94 -16.24 8.77
N SER A 117 -14.14 -15.24 8.39
CA SER A 117 -12.80 -15.04 8.94
C SER A 117 -12.36 -13.58 8.85
N SER A 118 -11.55 -13.16 9.82
CA SER A 118 -10.81 -11.89 9.78
C SER A 118 -9.65 -11.93 8.75
N PRO A 119 -9.08 -10.79 8.34
CA PRO A 119 -7.96 -10.77 7.38
C PRO A 119 -6.73 -11.57 7.84
N THR A 120 -6.46 -11.59 9.15
CA THR A 120 -5.36 -12.37 9.75
C THR A 120 -5.62 -13.87 9.68
N GLU A 121 -6.86 -14.29 9.96
CA GLU A 121 -7.28 -15.69 9.84
C GLU A 121 -7.33 -16.14 8.37
N ALA A 122 -7.81 -15.28 7.47
CA ALA A 122 -7.81 -15.51 6.03
C ALA A 122 -6.39 -15.78 5.49
N GLY A 123 -5.38 -15.10 6.04
CA GLY A 123 -3.96 -15.41 5.78
C GLY A 123 -3.55 -16.82 6.23
N GLY A 124 -4.07 -17.28 7.38
CA GLY A 124 -3.88 -18.65 7.85
C GLY A 124 -4.51 -19.70 6.92
N PHE A 125 -5.75 -19.47 6.49
CA PHE A 125 -6.43 -20.32 5.51
C PHE A 125 -5.70 -20.33 4.16
N ALA A 126 -5.17 -19.19 3.71
CA ALA A 126 -4.36 -19.09 2.50
C ALA A 126 -3.07 -19.93 2.60
N CYS A 127 -2.38 -19.89 3.75
CA CYS A 127 -1.21 -20.72 4.01
C CYS A 127 -1.56 -22.22 3.98
N LEU A 128 -2.65 -22.63 4.65
CA LEU A 128 -3.12 -24.00 4.63
C LEU A 128 -3.44 -24.45 3.20
N TYR A 129 -4.18 -23.62 2.46
CA TYR A 129 -4.52 -23.87 1.06
C TYR A 129 -3.26 -23.99 0.18
N ALA A 130 -2.28 -23.11 0.35
CA ALA A 130 -1.01 -23.15 -0.38
C ALA A 130 -0.25 -24.47 -0.13
N ILE A 131 -0.23 -24.94 1.12
CA ILE A 131 0.39 -26.22 1.49
C ILE A 131 -0.35 -27.37 0.81
N LEU A 132 -1.68 -27.40 0.89
CA LEU A 132 -2.49 -28.47 0.29
C LEU A 132 -2.34 -28.51 -1.24
N VAL A 133 -2.45 -27.37 -1.91
CA VAL A 133 -2.29 -27.27 -3.37
C VAL A 133 -0.86 -27.61 -3.79
N GLY A 134 0.15 -27.04 -3.13
CA GLY A 134 1.55 -27.32 -3.42
C GLY A 134 1.91 -28.80 -3.24
N ARG A 135 1.36 -29.44 -2.21
CA ARG A 135 1.65 -30.84 -1.88
C ARG A 135 0.87 -31.84 -2.74
N PHE A 136 -0.43 -31.63 -2.93
CA PHE A 136 -1.33 -32.63 -3.51
C PHE A 136 -1.63 -32.38 -4.99
N VAL A 137 -1.74 -31.11 -5.40
CA VAL A 137 -2.08 -30.73 -6.78
C VAL A 137 -0.82 -30.58 -7.61
N TYR A 138 0.07 -29.66 -7.25
CA TYR A 138 1.33 -29.46 -7.98
C TYR A 138 2.38 -30.51 -7.66
N ARG A 139 2.29 -31.14 -6.48
CA ARG A 139 3.24 -32.16 -6.00
C ARG A 139 4.70 -31.67 -6.01
N THR A 140 4.90 -30.37 -5.84
CA THR A 140 6.22 -29.73 -5.84
C THR A 140 6.78 -29.52 -4.43
N LEU A 141 5.95 -29.69 -3.39
CA LEU A 141 6.28 -29.31 -2.01
C LEU A 141 6.34 -30.54 -1.08
N ARG A 142 7.43 -30.69 -0.34
CA ARG A 142 7.59 -31.68 0.75
C ARG A 142 7.35 -31.02 2.11
N TRP A 143 7.08 -31.80 3.15
CA TRP A 143 6.87 -31.28 4.50
C TRP A 143 8.08 -30.52 5.04
N ASN A 144 9.29 -30.94 4.68
CA ASN A 144 10.52 -30.21 5.02
C ASN A 144 10.55 -28.84 4.34
N ASP A 145 10.07 -28.72 3.11
CA ASP A 145 10.00 -27.44 2.39
C ASP A 145 8.99 -26.48 3.07
N VAL A 146 7.89 -27.02 3.62
CA VAL A 146 6.93 -26.25 4.43
C VAL A 146 7.60 -25.71 5.70
N PHE A 147 8.32 -26.56 6.43
CA PHE A 147 8.99 -26.16 7.66
C PHE A 147 10.10 -25.14 7.41
N GLU A 148 10.89 -25.33 6.35
CA GLU A 148 11.91 -24.37 5.94
C GLU A 148 11.28 -23.03 5.52
N ALA A 149 10.18 -23.06 4.78
CA ALA A 149 9.43 -21.85 4.43
C ALA A 149 8.89 -21.12 5.66
N ALA A 150 8.39 -21.85 6.66
CA ALA A 150 7.93 -21.30 7.93
C ALA A 150 9.07 -20.61 8.69
N ILE A 151 10.23 -21.27 8.84
CA ILE A 151 11.42 -20.69 9.50
C ILE A 151 11.88 -19.42 8.76
N ARG A 152 12.02 -19.48 7.43
CA ARG A 152 12.43 -18.32 6.64
C ARG A 152 11.46 -17.17 6.78
N SER A 153 10.16 -17.44 6.80
CA SER A 153 9.11 -16.43 6.98
C SER A 153 9.15 -15.82 8.38
N ALA A 154 9.32 -16.64 9.42
CA ALA A 154 9.47 -16.20 10.80
C ALA A 154 10.70 -15.31 10.98
N MET A 155 11.85 -15.69 10.43
CA MET A 155 13.09 -14.91 10.50
C MET A 155 12.96 -13.54 9.81
N LEU A 156 12.33 -13.50 8.62
CA LEU A 156 12.09 -12.23 7.92
C LEU A 156 11.13 -11.34 8.69
N THR A 157 10.06 -11.93 9.23
CA THR A 157 9.07 -11.20 10.02
C THR A 157 9.71 -10.65 11.30
N ALA A 158 10.52 -11.44 12.01
CA ALA A 158 11.24 -10.98 13.20
C ALA A 158 12.18 -9.80 12.92
N GLN A 159 12.94 -9.86 11.81
CA GLN A 159 13.80 -8.75 11.40
C GLN A 159 13.00 -7.48 11.06
N ILE A 160 11.87 -7.63 10.37
CA ILE A 160 10.96 -6.51 10.07
C ILE A 160 10.36 -5.95 11.35
N LEU A 161 9.86 -6.81 12.25
CA LEU A 161 9.26 -6.38 13.52
C LEU A 161 10.27 -5.68 14.44
N ALA A 162 11.55 -6.04 14.42
CA ALA A 162 12.57 -5.30 15.18
C ALA A 162 12.76 -3.86 14.67
N ILE A 163 12.74 -3.66 13.34
CA ILE A 163 12.79 -2.33 12.73
C ILE A 163 11.53 -1.55 13.07
N VAL A 164 10.36 -2.18 12.91
CA VAL A 164 9.06 -1.57 13.21
C VAL A 164 8.94 -1.20 14.68
N ALA A 165 9.38 -2.05 15.62
CA ALA A 165 9.35 -1.74 17.05
C ALA A 165 10.19 -0.51 17.39
N THR A 166 11.37 -0.38 16.77
CA THR A 166 12.23 0.80 16.97
C THR A 166 11.62 2.05 16.35
N ALA A 167 11.02 1.94 15.17
CA ALA A 167 10.30 3.05 14.52
C ALA A 167 9.04 3.46 15.31
N ALA A 168 8.34 2.50 15.92
CA ALA A 168 7.17 2.74 16.75
C ALA A 168 7.51 3.54 18.01
N LEU A 169 8.70 3.36 18.61
CA LEU A 169 9.17 4.22 19.71
C LEU A 169 9.29 5.68 19.27
N PHE A 170 9.82 5.94 18.07
CA PHE A 170 9.90 7.30 17.53
C PHE A 170 8.50 7.89 17.27
N SER A 171 7.61 7.09 16.68
CA SER A 171 6.18 7.43 16.48
C SER A 171 5.49 7.80 17.79
N TRP A 172 5.73 7.02 18.85
CA TRP A 172 5.21 7.27 20.18
C TRP A 172 5.75 8.55 20.80
N ILE A 173 7.06 8.83 20.71
CA ILE A 173 7.68 10.06 21.21
C ILE A 173 7.03 11.29 20.56
N LEU A 174 6.87 11.30 19.22
CA LEU A 174 6.24 12.42 18.52
C LEU A 174 4.78 12.62 18.97
N THR A 175 4.07 11.52 19.19
CA THR A 175 2.66 11.54 19.62
C THR A 175 2.52 12.07 21.05
N VAL A 176 3.35 11.61 22.00
CA VAL A 176 3.32 12.05 23.40
C VAL A 176 3.74 13.51 23.55
N ASN A 177 4.68 13.99 22.73
CA ASN A 177 5.06 15.40 22.68
C ASN A 177 4.00 16.30 22.01
N GLY A 178 2.88 15.74 21.55
CA GLY A 178 1.79 16.50 20.96
C GLY A 178 2.13 17.12 19.60
N VAL A 179 3.14 16.61 18.89
CA VAL A 179 3.57 17.17 17.59
C VAL A 179 2.43 17.17 16.56
N PRO A 180 1.66 16.07 16.40
CA PRO A 180 0.48 16.07 15.52
C PRO A 180 -0.56 17.14 15.90
N GLN A 181 -0.84 17.30 17.20
CA GLN A 181 -1.83 18.24 17.72
C GLN A 181 -1.40 19.70 17.50
N ALA A 182 -0.11 20.00 17.69
CA ALA A 182 0.44 21.33 17.45
C ALA A 182 0.34 21.73 15.97
N LEU A 183 0.64 20.81 15.04
CA LEU A 183 0.50 21.04 13.60
C LEU A 183 -0.95 21.32 13.21
N VAL A 184 -1.90 20.52 13.72
CA VAL A 184 -3.33 20.70 13.43
C VAL A 184 -3.85 22.02 14.01
N SER A 185 -3.44 22.38 15.22
CA SER A 185 -3.85 23.64 15.87
C SER A 185 -3.32 24.87 15.10
N ALA A 186 -2.07 24.81 14.63
CA ALA A 186 -1.50 25.84 13.77
C ALA A 186 -2.24 25.97 12.44
N LEU A 187 -2.73 24.86 11.90
CA LEU A 187 -3.51 24.85 10.66
C LEU A 187 -4.91 25.47 10.85
N GLN A 188 -5.56 25.22 12.00
CA GLN A 188 -6.86 25.80 12.33
C GLN A 188 -6.80 27.33 12.47
N SER A 189 -5.69 27.90 12.97
CA SER A 189 -5.56 29.35 13.16
C SER A 189 -5.51 30.13 11.84
N LEU A 190 -5.14 29.47 10.74
CA LEU A 190 -5.00 30.09 9.41
C LEU A 190 -6.34 30.33 8.68
N ARG A 191 -7.46 29.77 9.17
CA ARG A 191 -8.82 29.92 8.57
C ARG A 191 -8.84 29.79 7.03
N LEU A 192 -8.22 28.73 6.53
CA LEU A 192 -8.03 28.50 5.10
C LEU A 192 -9.31 28.11 4.39
N GLU A 193 -9.39 28.45 3.10
CA GLU A 193 -10.41 27.90 2.20
C GLU A 193 -10.21 26.38 1.98
N PRO A 194 -11.26 25.64 1.55
CA PRO A 194 -11.21 24.18 1.44
C PRO A 194 -10.06 23.62 0.58
N TRP A 195 -9.75 24.26 -0.54
CA TRP A 195 -8.69 23.82 -1.44
C TRP A 195 -7.28 24.02 -0.85
N ALA A 196 -7.09 25.12 -0.10
CA ALA A 196 -5.84 25.46 0.56
C ALA A 196 -5.63 24.60 1.81
N PHE A 197 -6.71 24.33 2.53
CA PHE A 197 -6.76 23.35 3.62
C PHE A 197 -6.29 21.98 3.14
N LEU A 198 -6.84 21.47 2.03
CA LEU A 198 -6.49 20.15 1.49
C LEU A 198 -5.01 20.02 1.06
N ILE A 199 -4.41 21.03 0.42
CA ILE A 199 -2.97 21.00 0.12
C ILE A 199 -2.15 20.91 1.40
N LEU A 200 -2.45 21.76 2.38
CA LEU A 200 -1.64 21.83 3.59
C LEU A 200 -1.77 20.54 4.40
N VAL A 201 -2.97 19.97 4.46
CA VAL A 201 -3.20 18.66 5.06
C VAL A 201 -2.45 17.56 4.32
N ASN A 202 -2.46 17.55 2.98
CA ASN A 202 -1.67 16.58 2.21
C ASN A 202 -0.17 16.68 2.54
N ILE A 203 0.39 17.88 2.59
CA ILE A 203 1.79 18.09 2.96
C ILE A 203 2.06 17.56 4.37
N ILE A 204 1.22 17.89 5.34
CA ILE A 204 1.34 17.40 6.71
C ILE A 204 1.26 15.88 6.76
N LEU A 205 0.25 15.28 6.10
CA LEU A 205 0.04 13.84 6.11
C LEU A 205 1.17 13.09 5.40
N LEU A 206 1.76 13.63 4.33
CA LEU A 206 2.94 13.06 3.68
C LEU A 206 4.14 13.08 4.62
N ILE A 207 4.42 14.23 5.26
CA ILE A 207 5.52 14.35 6.22
C ILE A 207 5.31 13.40 7.39
N VAL A 208 4.12 13.42 7.99
CA VAL A 208 3.78 12.56 9.13
C VAL A 208 3.82 11.09 8.74
N GLY A 209 3.34 10.72 7.54
CA GLY A 209 3.38 9.36 7.01
C GLY A 209 4.81 8.84 6.74
N CYS A 210 5.80 9.72 6.61
CA CYS A 210 7.21 9.30 6.56
C CYS A 210 7.72 8.81 7.92
N PHE A 211 7.13 9.25 9.04
CA PHE A 211 7.62 9.00 10.40
C PHE A 211 6.74 8.07 11.23
N LEU A 212 5.42 8.21 11.09
CA LEU A 212 4.44 7.40 11.81
C LEU A 212 4.07 6.18 10.97
N ASP A 213 3.90 5.04 11.64
CA ASP A 213 3.29 3.88 11.01
C ASP A 213 1.81 4.17 10.67
N PRO A 214 1.23 3.50 9.66
CA PRO A 214 -0.14 3.79 9.21
C PRO A 214 -1.20 3.70 10.30
N THR A 215 -1.08 2.71 11.19
CA THR A 215 -2.04 2.50 12.28
C THR A 215 -1.99 3.69 13.24
N SER A 216 -0.80 4.07 13.72
CA SER A 216 -0.65 5.23 14.61
C SER A 216 -1.08 6.53 13.93
N ALA A 217 -0.66 6.76 12.68
CA ALA A 217 -1.01 7.96 11.93
C ALA A 217 -2.54 8.11 11.79
N ILE A 218 -3.25 7.05 11.44
CA ILE A 218 -4.71 7.08 11.28
C ILE A 218 -5.40 7.32 12.62
N LEU A 219 -5.07 6.53 13.64
CA LEU A 219 -5.75 6.63 14.94
C LEU A 219 -5.52 7.96 15.64
N VAL A 220 -4.34 8.57 15.45
CA VAL A 220 -3.99 9.86 16.09
C VAL A 220 -4.54 11.05 15.29
N LEU A 221 -4.38 11.07 13.97
CA LEU A 221 -4.69 12.25 13.16
C LEU A 221 -6.17 12.34 12.77
N THR A 222 -6.85 11.21 12.59
CA THR A 222 -8.27 11.17 12.19
C THR A 222 -9.16 11.99 13.14
N PRO A 223 -9.16 11.78 14.47
CA PRO A 223 -10.01 12.55 15.37
C PRO A 223 -9.65 14.04 15.43
N LEU A 224 -8.42 14.41 15.06
CA LEU A 224 -7.98 15.81 15.00
C LEU A 224 -8.46 16.51 13.72
N PHE A 225 -8.44 15.81 12.58
CA PHE A 225 -8.82 16.40 11.28
C PHE A 225 -10.31 16.32 10.98
N VAL A 226 -10.99 15.23 11.34
CA VAL A 226 -12.42 15.01 10.99
C VAL A 226 -13.33 16.16 11.40
N PRO A 227 -13.22 16.76 12.61
CA PRO A 227 -14.02 17.93 12.97
C PRO A 227 -13.80 19.11 12.02
N ILE A 228 -12.55 19.35 11.61
CA ILE A 228 -12.19 20.48 10.73
C ILE A 228 -12.69 20.22 9.32
N VAL A 229 -12.50 19.00 8.81
CA VAL A 229 -12.97 18.54 7.50
C VAL A 229 -14.48 18.77 7.37
N LYS A 230 -15.25 18.42 8.41
CA LYS A 230 -16.71 18.67 8.47
C LYS A 230 -17.05 20.16 8.46
N ILE A 231 -16.32 21.01 9.21
CA ILE A 231 -16.53 22.47 9.23
C ILE A 231 -16.25 23.10 7.87
N VAL A 232 -15.20 22.64 7.20
CA VAL A 232 -14.76 23.13 5.88
C VAL A 232 -15.66 22.60 4.74
N GLY A 233 -16.57 21.66 5.04
CA GLY A 233 -17.55 21.13 4.09
C GLY A 233 -17.01 20.01 3.20
N ILE A 234 -15.93 19.34 3.60
CA ILE A 234 -15.35 18.20 2.88
C ILE A 234 -16.02 16.91 3.37
N ASP A 235 -16.36 16.02 2.45
CA ASP A 235 -16.93 14.72 2.79
C ASP A 235 -15.91 13.84 3.55
N PRO A 236 -16.24 13.31 4.75
CA PRO A 236 -15.33 12.50 5.54
C PRO A 236 -14.89 11.21 4.85
N ILE A 237 -15.71 10.60 3.99
CA ILE A 237 -15.32 9.40 3.24
C ILE A 237 -14.27 9.76 2.19
N HIS A 238 -14.48 10.87 1.47
CA HIS A 238 -13.46 11.36 0.55
C HIS A 238 -12.15 11.69 1.27
N PHE A 239 -12.23 12.38 2.42
CA PHE A 239 -11.06 12.66 3.24
C PHE A 239 -10.37 11.39 3.73
N GLY A 240 -11.12 10.35 4.10
CA GLY A 240 -10.57 9.05 4.46
C GLY A 240 -9.71 8.45 3.35
N ILE A 241 -10.17 8.53 2.09
CA ILE A 241 -9.37 8.08 0.95
C ILE A 241 -8.11 8.93 0.79
N VAL A 242 -8.24 10.26 0.80
CA VAL A 242 -7.09 11.18 0.72
C VAL A 242 -6.06 10.85 1.81
N MET A 243 -6.52 10.62 3.04
CA MET A 243 -5.66 10.28 4.17
C MET A 243 -4.95 8.93 3.98
N THR A 244 -5.66 7.89 3.53
CA THR A 244 -5.05 6.58 3.25
C THR A 244 -4.00 6.65 2.15
N VAL A 245 -4.24 7.42 1.08
CA VAL A 245 -3.30 7.62 -0.03
C VAL A 245 -2.06 8.39 0.44
N ASN A 246 -2.22 9.47 1.23
CA ASN A 246 -1.08 10.20 1.78
C ASN A 246 -0.17 9.30 2.62
N ILE A 247 -0.77 8.52 3.53
CA ILE A 247 -0.03 7.64 4.42
C ILE A 247 0.67 6.54 3.61
N ALA A 248 0.00 5.96 2.62
CA ALA A 248 0.60 5.00 1.69
C ALA A 248 1.84 5.58 1.00
N ILE A 249 1.76 6.82 0.51
CA ILE A 249 2.90 7.51 -0.11
C ILE A 249 4.03 7.75 0.90
N GLY A 250 3.68 8.18 2.12
CA GLY A 250 4.64 8.40 3.21
C GLY A 250 5.48 7.15 3.53
N MET A 251 4.88 5.95 3.45
CA MET A 251 5.56 4.70 3.77
C MET A 251 6.75 4.37 2.87
N PHE A 252 6.86 4.93 1.67
CA PHE A 252 8.02 4.72 0.78
C PHE A 252 8.71 6.03 0.38
N THR A 253 8.38 7.15 1.02
CA THR A 253 8.97 8.46 0.75
C THR A 253 10.11 8.75 1.76
N PRO A 254 11.28 9.25 1.31
CA PRO A 254 12.33 9.71 2.22
C PRO A 254 11.83 10.86 3.12
N PRO A 255 12.30 10.99 4.38
CA PRO A 255 13.58 10.47 4.90
C PRO A 255 13.53 9.09 5.60
N PHE A 256 12.35 8.59 5.99
CA PHE A 256 12.22 7.44 6.90
C PHE A 256 11.26 6.32 6.45
N GLY A 257 10.57 6.44 5.30
CA GLY A 257 9.50 5.51 4.90
C GLY A 257 9.79 4.03 5.19
N LEU A 258 8.93 3.40 6.01
CA LEU A 258 9.09 2.02 6.51
C LEU A 258 9.34 0.99 5.39
N ASN A 259 8.69 1.15 4.24
CA ASN A 259 8.86 0.27 3.09
C ASN A 259 10.28 0.32 2.52
N ILE A 260 10.98 1.45 2.65
CA ILE A 260 12.37 1.56 2.21
C ILE A 260 13.29 0.69 3.08
N PHE A 261 13.09 0.69 4.40
CA PHE A 261 13.88 -0.14 5.32
C PHE A 261 13.61 -1.62 5.12
N VAL A 262 12.34 -2.00 4.94
CA VAL A 262 11.95 -3.37 4.61
C VAL A 262 12.52 -3.78 3.24
N ALA A 263 12.45 -2.91 2.23
CA ALA A 263 13.03 -3.17 0.92
C ALA A 263 14.54 -3.36 0.99
N ARG A 264 15.27 -2.57 1.77
CA ARG A 264 16.71 -2.75 1.99
C ARG A 264 17.02 -4.14 2.55
N LEU A 265 16.26 -4.58 3.56
CA LEU A 265 16.44 -5.89 4.18
C LEU A 265 16.19 -7.04 3.18
N VAL A 266 15.16 -6.89 2.35
CA VAL A 266 14.72 -7.92 1.41
C VAL A 266 15.59 -7.97 0.15
N LEU A 267 15.95 -6.81 -0.39
CA LEU A 267 16.67 -6.66 -1.66
C LEU A 267 18.18 -6.58 -1.49
N ARG A 268 18.67 -6.28 -0.28
CA ARG A 268 20.11 -6.09 0.05
C ARG A 268 20.80 -5.02 -0.81
N VAL A 269 20.05 -3.97 -1.16
CA VAL A 269 20.54 -2.82 -1.95
C VAL A 269 20.87 -1.65 -0.99
N PRO A 270 21.90 -0.82 -1.26
CA PRO A 270 22.18 0.36 -0.45
C PRO A 270 20.99 1.33 -0.39
N LEU A 271 20.77 1.97 0.77
CA LEU A 271 19.67 2.92 0.97
C LEU A 271 19.69 4.07 -0.03
N GLU A 272 20.87 4.60 -0.36
CA GLU A 272 21.02 5.68 -1.34
C GLU A 272 20.42 5.32 -2.71
N THR A 273 20.65 4.08 -3.16
CA THR A 273 20.09 3.59 -4.43
C THR A 273 18.58 3.47 -4.36
N ILE A 274 18.05 2.99 -3.24
CA ILE A 274 16.59 2.88 -3.04
C ILE A 274 15.96 4.27 -2.96
N TYR A 275 16.55 5.21 -2.21
CA TYR A 275 16.07 6.59 -2.05
C TYR A 275 15.96 7.27 -3.42
N ARG A 276 17.02 7.22 -4.22
CA ARG A 276 17.01 7.77 -5.59
C ARG A 276 16.09 7.00 -6.53
N GLY A 277 15.80 5.74 -6.23
CA GLY A 277 14.90 4.87 -6.98
C GLY A 277 13.42 5.15 -6.72
N VAL A 278 13.04 5.46 -5.49
CA VAL A 278 11.64 5.70 -5.10
C VAL A 278 11.12 7.07 -5.50
N LEU A 279 11.98 8.09 -5.59
CA LEU A 279 11.56 9.48 -5.88
C LEU A 279 10.69 9.63 -7.13
N PRO A 280 10.99 9.01 -8.28
CA PRO A 280 10.12 9.12 -9.46
C PRO A 280 8.74 8.49 -9.23
N PHE A 281 8.68 7.36 -8.50
CA PHE A 281 7.40 6.72 -8.18
C PHE A 281 6.60 7.54 -7.15
N ALA A 282 7.28 8.17 -6.19
CA ALA A 282 6.66 9.10 -5.27
C ALA A 282 6.06 10.30 -6.01
N ALA A 283 6.77 10.85 -7.00
CA ALA A 283 6.23 11.94 -7.83
C ALA A 283 4.97 11.53 -8.60
N VAL A 284 4.93 10.32 -9.17
CA VAL A 284 3.73 9.78 -9.85
C VAL A 284 2.57 9.62 -8.87
N GLN A 285 2.81 9.09 -7.66
CA GLN A 285 1.75 8.94 -6.66
C GLN A 285 1.31 10.27 -6.05
N ILE A 286 2.21 11.25 -5.89
CA ILE A 286 1.85 12.61 -5.47
C ILE A 286 0.95 13.25 -6.52
N LEU A 287 1.23 13.06 -7.82
CA LEU A 287 0.34 13.54 -8.87
C LEU A 287 -1.03 12.86 -8.80
N ALA A 288 -1.07 11.54 -8.59
CA ALA A 288 -2.32 10.82 -8.39
C ALA A 288 -3.09 11.34 -7.17
N LEU A 289 -2.39 11.60 -6.05
CA LEU A 289 -2.95 12.17 -4.83
C LEU A 289 -3.57 13.55 -5.10
N LEU A 290 -2.92 14.42 -5.86
CA LEU A 290 -3.47 15.74 -6.20
C LEU A 290 -4.75 15.60 -7.02
N ILE A 291 -4.77 14.68 -8.00
CA ILE A 291 -5.98 14.39 -8.79
C ILE A 291 -7.11 13.89 -7.89
N ILE A 292 -6.82 12.93 -7.00
CA ILE A 292 -7.81 12.39 -6.06
C ILE A 292 -8.33 13.50 -5.15
N THR A 293 -7.44 14.29 -4.56
CA THR A 293 -7.78 15.37 -3.61
C THR A 293 -8.71 16.42 -4.23
N TYR A 294 -8.48 16.79 -5.47
CA TYR A 294 -9.26 17.85 -6.14
C TYR A 294 -10.45 17.35 -6.93
N TRP A 295 -10.55 16.04 -7.14
CA TRP A 295 -11.65 15.41 -7.83
C TRP A 295 -12.39 14.44 -6.90
N PRO A 296 -13.21 14.95 -5.96
CA PRO A 296 -13.87 14.14 -4.94
C PRO A 296 -14.82 13.09 -5.52
N GLU A 297 -15.38 13.32 -6.71
CA GLU A 297 -16.20 12.33 -7.42
C GLU A 297 -15.44 11.01 -7.67
N LEU A 298 -14.11 11.00 -7.77
CA LEU A 298 -13.36 9.74 -7.86
C LEU A 298 -13.59 8.85 -6.65
N SER A 299 -13.75 9.43 -5.46
CA SER A 299 -14.07 8.69 -4.23
C SER A 299 -15.57 8.51 -4.02
N LEU A 300 -16.40 9.46 -4.48
CA LEU A 300 -17.82 9.52 -4.11
C LEU A 300 -18.78 8.93 -5.16
N ILE A 301 -18.37 8.80 -6.42
CA ILE A 301 -19.29 8.39 -7.49
C ILE A 301 -19.84 6.98 -7.27
N LEU A 302 -18.99 6.04 -6.83
CA LEU A 302 -19.41 4.68 -6.56
C LEU A 302 -20.15 4.54 -5.22
N THR A 303 -19.89 5.42 -4.25
CA THR A 303 -20.56 5.34 -2.95
C THR A 303 -21.99 5.84 -2.99
N ARG A 304 -22.35 6.70 -3.95
CA ARG A 304 -23.75 7.14 -4.18
C ARG A 304 -24.67 6.01 -4.63
N ALA A 305 -24.12 4.90 -5.14
CA ALA A 305 -24.89 3.71 -5.48
C ALA A 305 -25.26 2.83 -4.25
N LEU A 306 -24.83 3.23 -3.04
CA LEU A 306 -25.01 2.52 -1.76
C LEU A 306 -25.66 3.39 -0.66
#